data_AF-A0A2N5VUK1-F1
#
_entry.id   AF-A0A2N5VUK1-F1
#
_cell.length_a   1.000
_cell.length_b   1.000
_cell.length_c   1.000
_cell.angle_alpha   90.00
_cell.angle_beta   90.00
_cell.angle_gamma   90.00
#
_symmetry.space_group_name_H-M   'P 1'
#
loop_
_entity.id
_entity.type
_entity.pdbx_description
1 polymer ?
#
loop_
_entity_poly.entity_id
_entity_poly.type
_entity_poly.pdbx_seq_one_letter_code
_entity_poly.pdbx_strand_id
1 'polypeptide(L)'
;MVVESLGERYEDLRGAGKTEIGLLVLLWKAKTDLFALVVDVWAKREPLMTAQAGNILGTQLKEKILAAIKRQKAPVEKAIKLFNAWQKAYFQKADPRQLQLPENWDLTFDKFLRIDLDNPLWSNGHFYYNRAPWATDPNVRIGIKSVLLLDRVEEDTKLLIQELDWSITWVCQHWDVTIRAISNLREASTQEPIDLNNRFACILLSFPMKGWLRLLQSELARHLANHEGLMLAWMPDVEQLWESTCSRHTKSNHPWFEVIQKIKDDLTSSGVSDIYNALERLDFAKDDPNPPNDDERAEDHNWITDEESTPGGDDEVAACAELE
;
A
#
# COMPACT_ATOMS: atom_id res chain seq x y z
N MET A 1 -44.30 -24.85 26.41
CA MET A 1 -44.36 -25.83 27.52
C MET A 1 -44.03 -27.23 26.97
N VAL A 2 -42.79 -27.49 26.53
CA VAL A 2 -42.27 -28.85 26.14
C VAL A 2 -40.72 -28.85 26.23
N VAL A 3 -40.13 -28.22 27.25
CA VAL A 3 -38.66 -28.24 27.41
C VAL A 3 -38.23 -29.33 28.40
N GLU A 4 -39.13 -29.77 29.29
CA GLU A 4 -38.81 -30.75 30.34
C GLU A 4 -38.64 -32.20 29.84
N SER A 5 -38.92 -32.50 28.56
CA SER A 5 -38.78 -33.86 28.02
C SER A 5 -37.52 -34.08 27.18
N LEU A 6 -36.65 -33.09 27.06
CA LEU A 6 -35.42 -33.19 26.27
C LEU A 6 -34.25 -33.40 27.23
N GLY A 7 -33.68 -34.60 27.22
CA GLY A 7 -32.50 -34.93 28.02
C GLY A 7 -31.38 -33.91 27.80
N GLU A 8 -30.66 -33.59 28.88
CA GLU A 8 -29.62 -32.54 28.87
C GLU A 8 -28.38 -32.91 28.03
N ARG A 9 -28.24 -34.16 27.59
CA ARG A 9 -27.07 -34.65 26.85
C ARG A 9 -27.38 -34.81 25.36
N TYR A 10 -26.42 -34.39 24.53
CA TYR A 10 -26.46 -34.47 23.06
C TYR A 10 -26.79 -35.88 22.52
N GLU A 11 -26.35 -36.94 23.20
CA GLU A 11 -26.65 -38.33 22.82
C GLU A 11 -28.13 -38.70 23.03
N ASP A 12 -28.80 -38.10 24.02
CA ASP A 12 -30.23 -38.31 24.29
C ASP A 12 -31.10 -37.65 23.20
N LEU A 13 -30.65 -36.50 22.68
CA LEU A 13 -31.27 -35.80 21.55
C LEU A 13 -31.09 -36.57 20.22
N ARG A 14 -29.99 -37.31 20.09
CA ARG A 14 -29.67 -38.15 18.92
C ARG A 14 -30.63 -39.35 18.80
N GLY A 15 -31.02 -39.93 19.93
CA GLY A 15 -32.05 -40.99 20.00
C GLY A 15 -33.44 -40.53 19.58
N ALA A 16 -33.71 -39.22 19.64
CA ALA A 16 -34.97 -38.59 19.29
C ALA A 16 -35.09 -38.19 17.81
N GLY A 17 -34.19 -38.65 16.92
CA GLY A 17 -34.19 -38.34 15.47
C GLY A 17 -35.43 -38.75 14.67
N LYS A 18 -36.41 -39.39 15.32
CA LYS A 18 -37.76 -39.66 14.78
C LYS A 18 -38.82 -38.67 15.26
N THR A 19 -38.53 -37.81 16.23
CA THR A 19 -39.44 -36.78 16.77
C THR A 19 -39.28 -35.48 15.97
N GLU A 20 -40.31 -34.64 15.95
CA GLU A 20 -40.25 -33.35 15.25
C GLU A 20 -39.14 -32.45 15.81
N ILE A 21 -39.00 -32.41 17.14
CA ILE A 21 -37.98 -31.62 17.83
C ILE A 21 -36.57 -32.15 17.55
N GLY A 22 -36.37 -33.47 17.52
CA GLY A 22 -35.07 -34.05 17.16
C GLY A 22 -34.63 -33.71 15.73
N LEU A 23 -35.57 -33.71 14.78
CA LEU A 23 -35.30 -33.26 13.41
C LEU A 23 -34.97 -31.77 13.33
N LEU A 24 -35.66 -30.93 14.12
CA LEU A 24 -35.37 -29.50 14.21
C LEU A 24 -33.95 -29.23 14.75
N VAL A 25 -33.52 -29.97 15.78
CA VAL A 25 -32.16 -29.85 16.34
C VAL A 25 -31.10 -30.28 15.34
N LEU A 26 -31.34 -31.35 14.57
CA LEU A 26 -30.42 -31.80 13.52
C LEU A 26 -30.33 -30.81 12.35
N LEU A 27 -31.48 -30.26 11.93
CA LEU A 27 -31.53 -29.18 10.95
C LEU A 27 -30.77 -27.94 11.43
N TRP A 28 -30.94 -27.57 12.70
CA TRP A 28 -30.22 -26.45 13.31
C TRP A 28 -28.70 -26.66 13.29
N LYS A 29 -28.23 -27.85 13.69
CA LYS A 29 -26.80 -28.19 13.63
C LYS A 29 -26.28 -28.09 12.19
N ALA A 30 -26.99 -28.68 11.23
CA ALA A 30 -26.60 -28.64 9.82
C ALA A 30 -26.55 -27.19 9.28
N LYS A 31 -27.48 -26.34 9.69
CA LYS A 31 -27.51 -24.92 9.32
C LYS A 31 -26.34 -24.15 9.91
N THR A 32 -26.02 -24.36 11.19
CA THR A 32 -24.89 -23.71 11.87
C THR A 32 -23.55 -24.14 11.27
N ASP A 33 -23.37 -25.43 11.02
CA ASP A 33 -22.18 -25.97 10.35
C ASP A 33 -22.02 -25.39 8.94
N LEU A 34 -23.15 -25.23 8.22
CA LEU A 34 -23.16 -24.58 6.91
C LEU A 34 -22.82 -23.09 7.00
N PHE A 35 -23.36 -22.36 7.98
CA PHE A 35 -23.08 -20.94 8.18
C PHE A 35 -21.60 -20.67 8.51
N ALA A 36 -20.98 -21.52 9.33
CA ALA A 36 -19.54 -21.42 9.60
C ALA A 36 -18.71 -21.53 8.31
N LEU A 37 -19.09 -22.45 7.41
CA LEU A 37 -18.46 -22.57 6.10
C LEU A 37 -18.73 -21.37 5.18
N VAL A 38 -19.91 -20.73 5.27
CA VAL A 38 -20.21 -19.48 4.53
C VAL A 38 -19.23 -18.40 4.95
N VAL A 39 -19.11 -18.15 6.26
CA VAL A 39 -18.24 -17.12 6.82
C VAL A 39 -16.79 -17.33 6.37
N ASP A 40 -16.30 -18.56 6.42
CA ASP A 40 -14.95 -18.90 5.97
C ASP A 40 -14.74 -18.66 4.46
N VAL A 41 -15.72 -19.00 3.62
CA VAL A 41 -15.67 -18.76 2.16
C VAL A 41 -15.72 -17.27 1.87
N TRP A 42 -16.55 -16.53 2.60
CA TRP A 42 -16.70 -15.08 2.48
C TRP A 42 -15.41 -14.36 2.86
N ALA A 43 -14.83 -14.66 4.03
CA ALA A 43 -13.57 -14.08 4.48
C ALA A 43 -12.42 -14.34 3.50
N LYS A 44 -12.40 -15.51 2.85
CA LYS A 44 -11.40 -15.82 1.81
C LYS A 44 -11.64 -15.09 0.50
N ARG A 45 -12.87 -14.69 0.19
CA ARG A 45 -13.24 -13.95 -1.03
C ARG A 45 -13.11 -12.46 -0.88
N GLU A 46 -13.28 -11.93 0.32
CA GLU A 46 -13.27 -10.50 0.62
C GLU A 46 -12.04 -9.78 0.00
N PRO A 47 -10.79 -10.28 0.12
CA PRO A 47 -9.64 -9.65 -0.51
C PRO A 47 -9.69 -9.58 -2.04
N LEU A 48 -10.40 -10.51 -2.70
CA LEU A 48 -10.59 -10.48 -4.15
C LEU A 48 -11.65 -9.46 -4.57
N MET A 49 -12.66 -9.23 -3.74
CA MET A 49 -13.74 -8.27 -3.99
C MET A 49 -13.24 -6.84 -3.78
N THR A 50 -12.46 -6.58 -2.72
CA THR A 50 -11.87 -5.26 -2.46
C THR A 50 -10.72 -4.91 -3.42
N ALA A 51 -10.04 -5.91 -3.99
CA ALA A 51 -8.98 -5.68 -4.97
C ALA A 51 -9.45 -5.38 -6.40
N GLN A 52 -10.75 -5.19 -6.65
CA GLN A 52 -11.25 -4.87 -8.00
C GLN A 52 -10.74 -3.51 -8.54
N ALA A 53 -10.12 -2.66 -7.70
CA ALA A 53 -9.59 -1.35 -8.10
C ALA A 53 -8.10 -1.34 -8.52
N GLY A 54 -7.41 -2.48 -8.55
CA GLY A 54 -6.02 -2.51 -9.02
C GLY A 54 -5.34 -3.85 -8.82
N ASN A 55 -4.21 -4.08 -9.51
CA ASN A 55 -3.36 -5.26 -9.34
C ASN A 55 -2.65 -5.33 -7.97
N ILE A 56 -3.30 -4.89 -6.90
CA ILE A 56 -2.79 -4.79 -5.52
C ILE A 56 -2.52 -6.20 -4.95
N LEU A 57 -3.39 -7.16 -5.27
CA LEU A 57 -3.16 -8.57 -4.99
C LEU A 57 -2.32 -9.17 -6.13
N GLY A 58 -1.01 -9.29 -5.94
CA GLY A 58 -0.11 -9.95 -6.90
C GLY A 58 -0.60 -11.35 -7.34
N THR A 59 -0.15 -11.83 -8.50
CA THR A 59 -0.63 -13.08 -9.15
C THR A 59 -0.59 -14.29 -8.22
N GLN A 60 0.49 -14.47 -7.46
CA GLN A 60 0.65 -15.59 -6.53
C GLN A 60 -0.37 -15.59 -5.39
N LEU A 61 -0.74 -14.40 -4.88
CA LEU A 61 -1.71 -14.30 -3.78
C LEU A 61 -3.13 -14.58 -4.29
N LYS A 62 -3.47 -14.06 -5.48
CA LYS A 62 -4.73 -14.40 -6.18
C LYS A 62 -4.85 -15.91 -6.39
N GLU A 63 -3.80 -16.56 -6.89
CA GLU A 63 -3.80 -18.02 -7.10
C GLU A 63 -3.96 -18.80 -5.80
N LYS A 64 -3.28 -18.41 -4.72
CA LYS A 64 -3.43 -19.05 -3.40
C LYS A 64 -4.85 -18.93 -2.88
N ILE A 65 -5.47 -17.75 -3.02
CA ILE A 65 -6.85 -17.51 -2.58
C ILE A 65 -7.83 -18.36 -3.41
N LEU A 66 -7.69 -18.37 -4.74
CA LEU A 66 -8.53 -19.19 -5.63
C LEU A 66 -8.38 -20.69 -5.33
N ALA A 67 -7.16 -21.16 -5.05
CA ALA A 67 -6.91 -22.54 -4.64
C ALA A 67 -7.57 -22.87 -3.30
N ALA A 68 -7.55 -21.95 -2.33
CA ALA A 68 -8.23 -22.12 -1.05
C ALA A 68 -9.76 -22.18 -1.20
N ILE A 69 -10.35 -21.33 -2.05
CA ILE A 69 -11.78 -21.37 -2.38
C ILE A 69 -12.14 -22.70 -3.07
N LYS A 70 -11.31 -23.16 -4.02
CA LYS A 70 -11.51 -24.44 -4.72
C LYS A 70 -11.52 -25.63 -3.75
N ARG A 71 -10.65 -25.62 -2.73
CA ARG A 71 -10.60 -26.67 -1.68
C ARG A 71 -11.88 -26.71 -0.83
N GLN A 72 -12.54 -25.57 -0.61
CA GLN A 72 -13.77 -25.50 0.17
C GLN A 72 -15.02 -25.98 -0.57
N LYS A 73 -14.99 -26.11 -1.90
CA LYS A 73 -16.15 -26.55 -2.69
C LYS A 73 -16.72 -27.90 -2.21
N ALA A 74 -15.87 -28.91 -2.03
CA ALA A 74 -16.33 -30.24 -1.63
C ALA A 74 -16.90 -30.30 -0.19
N PRO A 75 -16.27 -29.69 0.83
CA PRO A 75 -16.88 -29.53 2.15
C PRO A 75 -18.23 -28.81 2.13
N VAL A 76 -18.32 -27.70 1.40
CA VAL A 76 -19.56 -26.92 1.28
C VAL A 76 -20.67 -27.74 0.62
N GLU A 77 -20.39 -28.44 -0.49
CA GLU A 77 -21.39 -29.29 -1.14
C GLU A 77 -21.89 -30.42 -0.23
N LYS A 78 -21.01 -30.99 0.62
CA LYS A 78 -21.43 -31.99 1.61
C LYS A 78 -22.36 -31.39 2.66
N ALA A 79 -22.02 -30.21 3.19
CA ALA A 79 -22.84 -29.51 4.18
C ALA A 79 -24.20 -29.08 3.60
N ILE A 80 -24.22 -28.60 2.36
CA ILE A 80 -25.45 -28.26 1.63
C ILE A 80 -26.36 -29.48 1.46
N LYS A 81 -25.80 -30.63 1.03
CA LYS A 81 -26.58 -31.87 0.90
C LYS A 81 -27.17 -32.31 2.23
N LEU A 82 -26.39 -32.22 3.31
CA LEU A 82 -26.83 -32.54 4.66
C LEU A 82 -27.99 -31.62 5.10
N PHE A 83 -27.83 -30.31 4.91
CA PHE A 83 -28.85 -29.31 5.22
C PHE A 83 -30.15 -29.56 4.46
N ASN A 84 -30.09 -29.73 3.13
CA ASN A 84 -31.28 -30.00 2.31
C ASN A 84 -31.99 -31.30 2.71
N ALA A 85 -31.23 -32.35 3.08
CA ALA A 85 -31.80 -33.61 3.54
C ALA A 85 -32.57 -33.46 4.86
N TRP A 86 -32.00 -32.76 5.85
CA TRP A 86 -32.66 -32.50 7.12
C TRP A 86 -33.84 -31.53 6.98
N GLN A 87 -33.72 -30.52 6.10
CA GLN A 87 -34.78 -29.57 5.82
C GLN A 87 -36.01 -30.30 5.24
N LYS A 88 -35.79 -31.20 4.28
CA LYS A 88 -36.85 -32.07 3.74
C LYS A 88 -37.45 -32.98 4.80
N ALA A 89 -36.62 -33.67 5.59
CA ALA A 89 -37.10 -34.60 6.61
C ALA A 89 -37.95 -33.87 7.68
N TYR A 90 -37.53 -32.66 8.08
CA TYR A 90 -38.28 -31.84 9.03
C TYR A 90 -39.61 -31.37 8.46
N PHE A 91 -39.63 -30.73 7.28
CA PHE A 91 -40.87 -30.22 6.70
C PHE A 91 -41.83 -31.32 6.25
N GLN A 92 -41.34 -32.47 5.78
CA GLN A 92 -42.20 -33.63 5.49
C GLN A 92 -43.00 -34.08 6.72
N LYS A 93 -42.45 -33.88 7.92
CA LYS A 93 -43.07 -34.32 9.17
C LYS A 93 -43.89 -33.23 9.86
N ALA A 94 -43.39 -31.99 9.87
CA ALA A 94 -44.03 -30.86 10.56
C ALA A 94 -45.12 -30.21 9.69
N ASP A 95 -44.80 -29.83 8.45
CA ASP A 95 -45.75 -29.22 7.51
C ASP A 95 -45.30 -29.41 6.05
N PRO A 96 -45.86 -30.39 5.33
CA PRO A 96 -45.51 -30.66 3.93
C PRO A 96 -45.78 -29.49 2.98
N ARG A 97 -46.65 -28.53 3.34
CA ARG A 97 -46.97 -27.37 2.49
C ARG A 97 -45.79 -26.40 2.40
N GLN A 98 -44.95 -26.35 3.45
CA GLN A 98 -43.75 -25.52 3.48
C GLN A 98 -42.73 -25.91 2.40
N LEU A 99 -42.70 -27.17 1.97
CA LEU A 99 -41.79 -27.65 0.91
C LEU A 99 -42.07 -27.01 -0.46
N GLN A 100 -43.29 -26.56 -0.69
CA GLN A 100 -43.70 -25.94 -1.95
C GLN A 100 -43.31 -24.46 -2.03
N LEU A 101 -42.88 -23.86 -0.92
CA LEU A 101 -42.47 -22.46 -0.89
C LEU A 101 -41.10 -22.28 -1.57
N PRO A 102 -40.92 -21.26 -2.44
CA PRO A 102 -39.64 -20.97 -3.10
C PRO A 102 -38.46 -20.77 -2.14
N GLU A 103 -38.74 -20.33 -0.92
CA GLU A 103 -37.75 -20.11 0.15
C GLU A 103 -37.14 -21.42 0.67
N ASN A 104 -37.89 -22.53 0.61
CA ASN A 104 -37.49 -23.85 1.10
C ASN A 104 -36.98 -24.79 0.00
N TRP A 105 -36.73 -24.27 -1.20
CA TRP A 105 -36.13 -25.04 -2.28
C TRP A 105 -34.66 -25.39 -1.98
N ASP A 106 -34.24 -26.54 -2.51
CA ASP A 106 -32.89 -27.06 -2.31
C ASP A 106 -31.81 -26.01 -2.58
N LEU A 107 -30.96 -25.78 -1.58
CA LEU A 107 -29.82 -24.92 -1.75
C LEU A 107 -28.81 -25.60 -2.68
N THR A 108 -28.35 -24.89 -3.71
CA THR A 108 -27.30 -25.36 -4.62
C THR A 108 -26.02 -24.57 -4.36
N PHE A 109 -24.86 -25.12 -4.68
CA PHE A 109 -23.58 -24.43 -4.51
C PHE A 109 -23.53 -23.06 -5.21
N ASP A 110 -24.10 -22.92 -6.41
CA ASP A 110 -24.17 -21.62 -7.11
C ASP A 110 -25.06 -20.60 -6.37
N LYS A 111 -26.25 -21.03 -5.90
CA LYS A 111 -27.14 -20.19 -5.09
C LYS A 111 -26.47 -19.79 -3.76
N PHE A 112 -25.75 -20.72 -3.13
CA PHE A 112 -24.97 -20.49 -1.92
C PHE A 112 -23.91 -19.39 -2.11
N LEU A 113 -23.21 -19.38 -3.25
CA LEU A 113 -22.20 -18.35 -3.53
C LEU A 113 -22.78 -16.94 -3.76
N ARG A 114 -24.07 -16.85 -4.10
CA ARG A 114 -24.77 -15.57 -4.34
C ARG A 114 -25.50 -15.06 -3.10
N ILE A 115 -25.62 -15.89 -2.07
CA ILE A 115 -26.28 -15.52 -0.82
C ILE A 115 -25.32 -14.69 0.01
N ASP A 116 -25.74 -13.47 0.33
CA ASP A 116 -25.06 -12.61 1.29
C ASP A 116 -25.25 -13.12 2.73
N LEU A 117 -24.34 -12.76 3.63
CA LEU A 117 -24.41 -13.04 5.07
C LEU A 117 -25.66 -12.44 5.73
N ASP A 118 -26.24 -11.40 5.12
CA ASP A 118 -27.44 -10.72 5.60
C ASP A 118 -28.76 -11.34 5.07
N ASN A 119 -28.68 -12.40 4.28
CA ASN A 119 -29.86 -13.08 3.73
C ASN A 119 -30.79 -13.64 4.83
N PRO A 120 -32.13 -13.52 4.67
CA PRO A 120 -33.12 -14.08 5.60
C PRO A 120 -32.93 -15.57 5.92
N LEU A 121 -32.32 -16.35 5.02
CA LEU A 121 -31.94 -17.74 5.27
C LEU A 121 -31.11 -17.87 6.55
N TRP A 122 -30.21 -16.93 6.81
CA TRP A 122 -29.34 -16.93 8.00
C TRP A 122 -29.99 -16.21 9.18
N SER A 123 -30.76 -15.15 8.94
CA SER A 123 -31.30 -14.27 9.98
C SER A 123 -32.75 -14.55 10.38
N ASN A 124 -33.40 -15.58 9.82
CA ASN A 124 -34.72 -15.99 10.28
C ASN A 124 -34.61 -16.46 11.75
N GLY A 125 -35.10 -15.61 12.67
CA GLY A 125 -35.12 -15.83 14.12
C GLY A 125 -35.88 -17.09 14.59
N HIS A 126 -36.28 -17.95 13.65
CA HIS A 126 -36.75 -19.31 13.86
C HIS A 126 -35.66 -20.23 14.44
N PHE A 127 -34.38 -19.93 14.21
CA PHE A 127 -33.25 -20.80 14.58
C PHE A 127 -32.29 -20.19 15.61
N TYR A 128 -32.48 -18.93 15.99
CA TYR A 128 -31.68 -18.26 17.02
C TYR A 128 -32.59 -17.89 18.19
N TYR A 129 -32.17 -18.22 19.41
CA TYR A 129 -32.92 -17.91 20.63
C TYR A 129 -33.06 -16.41 20.88
N ASN A 130 -32.27 -15.58 20.21
CA ASN A 130 -32.26 -14.15 20.42
C ASN A 130 -33.20 -13.43 19.46
N ARG A 131 -34.32 -12.93 19.99
CA ARG A 131 -35.26 -12.04 19.28
C ARG A 131 -34.85 -10.57 19.37
N ALA A 132 -33.66 -10.29 19.88
CA ALA A 132 -33.16 -8.95 20.03
C ALA A 132 -33.03 -8.25 18.65
N PRO A 133 -33.26 -6.93 18.57
CA PRO A 133 -33.24 -6.20 17.30
C PRO A 133 -31.94 -6.37 16.50
N TRP A 134 -30.80 -6.50 17.17
CA TRP A 134 -29.51 -6.74 16.50
C TRP A 134 -29.38 -8.10 15.81
N ALA A 135 -30.24 -9.08 16.12
CA ALA A 135 -30.23 -10.40 15.50
C ALA A 135 -31.25 -10.53 14.36
N THR A 136 -32.35 -9.78 14.42
CA THR A 136 -33.51 -9.92 13.52
C THR A 136 -33.73 -8.74 12.60
N ASP A 137 -33.45 -7.51 13.04
CA ASP A 137 -33.67 -6.28 12.24
C ASP A 137 -32.47 -6.02 11.31
N PRO A 138 -32.66 -6.06 9.97
CA PRO A 138 -31.59 -5.76 9.02
C PRO A 138 -30.99 -4.36 9.20
N ASN A 139 -31.79 -3.35 9.53
CA ASN A 139 -31.32 -1.97 9.68
C ASN A 139 -30.40 -1.83 10.89
N VAL A 140 -30.74 -2.50 12.00
CA VAL A 140 -29.88 -2.50 13.20
C VAL A 140 -28.55 -3.19 12.90
N ARG A 141 -28.54 -4.28 12.15
CA ARG A 141 -27.31 -4.98 11.74
C ARG A 141 -26.44 -4.14 10.81
N ILE A 142 -27.05 -3.49 9.82
CA ILE A 142 -26.35 -2.56 8.92
C ILE A 142 -25.77 -1.40 9.72
N GLY A 143 -26.53 -0.84 10.66
CA GLY A 143 -26.06 0.21 11.56
C GLY A 143 -24.85 -0.22 12.38
N ILE A 144 -24.92 -1.38 13.06
CA ILE A 144 -23.80 -1.94 13.83
C ILE A 144 -22.57 -2.15 12.95
N LYS A 145 -22.74 -2.76 11.77
CA LYS A 145 -21.64 -2.99 10.82
C LYS A 145 -21.01 -1.67 10.36
N SER A 146 -21.81 -0.64 10.12
CA SER A 146 -21.34 0.68 9.70
C SER A 146 -20.53 1.37 10.80
N VAL A 147 -20.97 1.27 12.06
CA VAL A 147 -20.23 1.78 13.22
C VAL A 147 -18.90 1.05 13.38
N LEU A 148 -18.89 -0.29 13.32
CA LEU A 148 -17.65 -1.07 13.40
C LEU A 148 -16.68 -0.78 12.24
N LEU A 149 -17.21 -0.53 11.03
CA LEU A 149 -16.40 -0.09 9.90
C LEU A 149 -15.78 1.29 10.15
N LEU A 150 -16.54 2.22 10.75
CA LEU A 150 -16.03 3.54 11.10
C LEU A 150 -14.90 3.44 12.13
N ASP A 151 -15.10 2.65 13.20
CA ASP A 151 -14.07 2.38 14.20
C ASP A 151 -12.82 1.79 13.54
N ARG A 152 -13.00 0.85 12.61
CA ARG A 152 -11.91 0.24 11.86
C ARG A 152 -11.14 1.24 11.00
N VAL A 153 -11.85 2.12 10.28
CA VAL A 153 -11.22 3.17 9.46
C VAL A 153 -10.45 4.15 10.35
N GLU A 154 -10.95 4.46 11.54
CA GLU A 154 -10.22 5.28 12.51
C GLU A 154 -8.93 4.59 12.99
N GLU A 155 -8.97 3.29 13.29
CA GLU A 155 -7.78 2.49 13.61
C GLU A 155 -6.77 2.48 12.45
N ASP A 156 -7.24 2.20 11.23
CA ASP A 156 -6.38 2.14 10.05
C ASP A 156 -5.73 3.51 9.77
N THR A 157 -6.45 4.62 10.01
CA THR A 157 -5.89 5.98 9.92
C THR A 157 -4.78 6.20 10.94
N LYS A 158 -4.97 5.76 12.20
CA LYS A 158 -3.93 5.85 13.24
C LYS A 158 -2.69 5.03 12.87
N LEU A 159 -2.88 3.84 12.32
CA LEU A 159 -1.77 3.01 11.83
C LEU A 159 -1.02 3.69 10.69
N LEU A 160 -1.73 4.26 9.71
CA LEU A 160 -1.11 4.99 8.60
C LEU A 160 -0.28 6.18 9.09
N ILE A 161 -0.76 6.93 10.08
CA ILE A 161 0.00 8.03 10.71
C ILE A 161 1.29 7.52 11.33
N GLN A 162 1.22 6.41 12.07
CA GLN A 162 2.37 5.83 12.74
C GLN A 162 3.40 5.28 11.75
N GLU A 163 2.95 4.59 10.70
CA GLU A 163 3.83 4.10 9.64
C GLU A 163 4.47 5.25 8.85
N LEU A 164 3.73 6.34 8.61
CA LEU A 164 4.28 7.57 8.04
C LEU A 164 5.39 8.11 8.92
N ASP A 165 5.11 8.35 10.21
CA ASP A 165 6.07 8.89 11.20
C ASP A 165 7.34 8.05 11.28
N TRP A 166 7.21 6.72 11.33
CA TRP A 166 8.34 5.79 11.32
C TRP A 166 9.13 5.87 10.03
N SER A 167 8.46 5.94 8.89
CA SER A 167 9.13 6.03 7.59
C SER A 167 9.95 7.31 7.50
N ILE A 168 9.35 8.47 7.78
CA ILE A 168 10.06 9.76 7.70
C ILE A 168 11.13 9.91 8.78
N THR A 169 10.93 9.33 9.98
CA THR A 169 11.95 9.26 11.03
C THR A 169 13.14 8.43 10.58
N TRP A 170 12.91 7.24 10.04
CA TRP A 170 13.96 6.34 9.57
C TRP A 170 14.78 7.00 8.45
N VAL A 171 14.11 7.63 7.50
CA VAL A 171 14.77 8.32 6.38
C VAL A 171 15.67 9.45 6.88
N CYS A 172 15.22 10.25 7.87
CA CYS A 172 16.02 11.30 8.49
C CYS A 172 17.23 10.74 9.26
N GLN A 173 17.03 9.67 10.03
CA GLN A 173 18.12 9.01 10.77
C GLN A 173 19.18 8.44 9.82
N HIS A 174 18.75 7.83 8.71
CA HIS A 174 19.68 7.31 7.71
C HIS A 174 20.51 8.42 7.06
N TRP A 175 19.88 9.55 6.77
CA TRP A 175 20.56 10.75 6.26
C TRP A 175 21.60 11.29 7.25
N ASP A 176 21.24 11.44 8.53
CA ASP A 176 22.16 11.92 9.59
C ASP A 176 23.35 10.98 9.80
N VAL A 177 23.12 9.66 9.84
CA VAL A 177 24.19 8.66 9.95
C VAL A 177 25.15 8.73 8.76
N THR A 178 24.62 8.88 7.55
CA THR A 178 25.42 8.94 6.32
C THR A 178 26.29 10.20 6.28
N ILE A 179 25.73 11.36 6.61
CA ILE A 179 26.48 12.62 6.69
C ILE A 179 27.57 12.54 7.75
N ARG A 180 27.26 12.06 8.95
CA ARG A 180 28.26 11.89 10.02
C ARG A 180 29.38 10.94 9.59
N ALA A 181 29.05 9.87 8.88
CA ALA A 181 30.05 8.95 8.36
C ALA A 181 31.00 9.63 7.36
N ILE A 182 30.47 10.42 6.42
CA ILE A 182 31.29 11.20 5.46
C ILE A 182 32.19 12.20 6.19
N SER A 183 31.65 12.95 7.17
CA SER A 183 32.44 13.92 7.95
C SER A 183 33.58 13.24 8.73
N ASN A 184 33.29 12.12 9.40
CA ASN A 184 34.31 11.36 10.14
C ASN A 184 35.42 10.81 9.21
N LEU A 185 35.06 10.36 8.00
CA LEU A 185 36.04 9.89 7.02
C LEU A 185 36.90 11.03 6.47
N ARG A 186 36.30 12.21 6.26
CA ARG A 186 37.01 13.43 5.85
C ARG A 186 38.05 13.80 6.91
N GLU A 187 37.67 13.86 8.18
CA GLU A 187 38.58 14.15 9.29
C GLU A 187 39.71 13.11 9.38
N ALA A 188 39.38 11.81 9.32
CA ALA A 188 40.37 10.73 9.35
C ALA A 188 41.35 10.77 8.16
N SER A 189 40.94 11.32 7.01
CA SER A 189 41.82 11.46 5.83
C SER A 189 42.82 12.62 5.95
N THR A 190 42.60 13.55 6.89
CA THR A 190 43.41 14.76 7.09
C THR A 190 44.44 14.64 8.22
N GLN A 191 44.31 13.65 9.11
CA GLN A 191 45.27 13.41 10.21
C GLN A 191 46.48 12.59 9.74
N GLU A 192 47.69 13.07 10.05
CA GLU A 192 48.94 12.29 9.97
C GLU A 192 49.50 12.07 11.40
N PRO A 193 49.87 10.84 11.80
CA PRO A 193 49.74 9.57 11.08
C PRO A 193 48.30 9.03 11.11
N ILE A 194 47.89 8.35 10.04
CA ILE A 194 46.61 7.62 9.98
C ILE A 194 46.70 6.46 10.98
N ASP A 195 45.91 6.47 12.04
CA ASP A 195 45.85 5.38 13.00
C ASP A 195 45.43 4.08 12.30
N LEU A 196 46.35 3.12 12.20
CA LEU A 196 46.12 1.80 11.61
C LEU A 196 45.19 0.93 12.46
N ASN A 197 44.84 1.35 13.68
CA ASN A 197 43.92 0.64 14.57
C ASN A 197 42.46 1.14 14.45
N ASN A 198 42.16 1.91 13.41
CA ASN A 198 40.81 2.42 13.16
C ASN A 198 39.84 1.25 12.87
N ARG A 199 38.54 1.43 13.16
CA ARG A 199 37.48 0.40 13.03
C ARG A 199 37.37 -0.30 11.66
N PHE A 200 38.08 0.22 10.66
CA PHE A 200 38.14 -0.26 9.29
C PHE A 200 39.34 -1.19 9.00
N ALA A 201 40.28 -1.33 9.95
CA ALA A 201 41.48 -2.14 9.81
C ALA A 201 41.19 -3.62 9.53
N CYS A 202 40.11 -4.16 10.11
CA CYS A 202 39.68 -5.54 9.89
C CYS A 202 39.17 -5.82 8.46
N ILE A 203 38.86 -4.79 7.67
CA ILE A 203 38.25 -4.94 6.34
C ILE A 203 39.33 -4.95 5.23
N LEU A 204 40.56 -4.47 5.49
CA LEU A 204 41.47 -4.04 4.42
C LEU A 204 42.93 -4.41 4.65
N LEU A 205 43.47 -5.32 3.83
CA LEU A 205 44.87 -5.76 3.87
C LEU A 205 45.72 -5.31 2.66
N SER A 206 45.14 -4.67 1.62
CA SER A 206 45.78 -4.60 0.29
C SER A 206 45.80 -3.25 -0.44
N PHE A 207 45.31 -2.15 0.14
CA PHE A 207 45.25 -0.83 -0.53
C PHE A 207 45.82 0.32 0.32
N PRO A 208 46.42 1.37 -0.28
CA PRO A 208 46.85 2.55 0.47
C PRO A 208 45.64 3.26 1.12
N MET A 209 45.66 3.32 2.46
CA MET A 209 44.53 3.74 3.31
C MET A 209 43.91 5.09 2.90
N LYS A 210 44.75 6.07 2.52
CA LYS A 210 44.29 7.41 2.10
C LYS A 210 43.48 7.41 0.80
N GLY A 211 43.87 6.60 -0.18
CA GLY A 211 43.15 6.47 -1.45
C GLY A 211 41.80 5.78 -1.27
N TRP A 212 41.76 4.76 -0.42
CA TRP A 212 40.53 4.06 -0.10
C TRP A 212 39.55 4.90 0.72
N LEU A 213 40.01 5.67 1.71
CA LEU A 213 39.16 6.59 2.47
C LEU A 213 38.48 7.62 1.57
N ARG A 214 39.21 8.14 0.57
CA ARG A 214 38.64 9.04 -0.45
C ARG A 214 37.63 8.33 -1.35
N LEU A 215 37.90 7.10 -1.77
CA LEU A 215 36.95 6.30 -2.55
C LEU A 215 35.66 6.04 -1.77
N LEU A 216 35.78 5.61 -0.51
CA LEU A 216 34.61 5.33 0.33
C LEU A 216 33.83 6.62 0.65
N GLN A 217 34.52 7.73 0.85
CA GLN A 217 33.87 9.04 0.96
C GLN A 217 33.10 9.40 -0.31
N SER A 218 33.68 9.20 -1.50
CA SER A 218 33.01 9.49 -2.77
C SER A 218 31.78 8.60 -3.00
N GLU A 219 31.87 7.32 -2.61
CA GLU A 219 30.77 6.38 -2.75
C GLU A 219 29.64 6.66 -1.76
N LEU A 220 29.96 6.99 -0.50
CA LEU A 220 28.96 7.43 0.46
C LEU A 220 28.32 8.77 0.05
N ALA A 221 29.09 9.70 -0.52
CA ALA A 221 28.54 10.95 -1.05
C ALA A 221 27.57 10.70 -2.22
N ARG A 222 27.89 9.75 -3.10
CA ARG A 222 26.98 9.30 -4.17
C ARG A 222 25.70 8.68 -3.61
N HIS A 223 25.82 7.83 -2.59
CA HIS A 223 24.66 7.25 -1.91
C HIS A 223 23.81 8.30 -1.20
N LEU A 224 24.44 9.29 -0.57
CA LEU A 224 23.76 10.41 0.07
C LEU A 224 22.95 11.22 -0.95
N ALA A 225 23.55 11.59 -2.10
CA ALA A 225 22.85 12.34 -3.14
C ALA A 225 21.64 11.58 -3.70
N ASN A 226 21.76 10.26 -3.88
CA ASN A 226 20.64 9.42 -4.29
C ASN A 226 19.52 9.37 -3.22
N HIS A 227 19.91 9.28 -1.95
CA HIS A 227 18.97 9.28 -0.81
C HIS A 227 18.24 10.61 -0.70
N GLU A 228 18.95 11.73 -0.81
CA GLU A 228 18.39 13.08 -0.83
C GLU A 228 17.44 13.29 -2.02
N GLY A 229 17.78 12.79 -3.21
CA GLY A 229 16.89 12.80 -4.36
C GLY A 229 15.58 12.04 -4.12
N LEU A 230 15.65 10.88 -3.45
CA LEU A 230 14.47 10.10 -3.08
C LEU A 230 13.65 10.81 -1.99
N MET A 231 14.30 11.46 -1.02
CA MET A 231 13.64 12.28 -0.01
C MET A 231 12.86 13.43 -0.63
N LEU A 232 13.46 14.14 -1.59
CA LEU A 232 12.80 15.24 -2.32
C LEU A 232 11.64 14.73 -3.20
N ALA A 233 11.77 13.54 -3.79
CA ALA A 233 10.68 12.93 -4.56
C ALA A 233 9.47 12.57 -3.69
N TRP A 234 9.70 12.14 -2.44
CA TRP A 234 8.64 11.79 -1.49
C TRP A 234 8.01 13.00 -0.79
N MET A 235 8.69 14.15 -0.77
CA MET A 235 8.24 15.39 -0.13
C MET A 235 6.76 15.74 -0.40
N PRO A 236 6.26 15.83 -1.65
CA PRO A 236 4.87 16.22 -1.90
C PRO A 236 3.86 15.21 -1.34
N ASP A 237 4.14 13.91 -1.46
CA ASP A 237 3.26 12.86 -0.95
C ASP A 237 3.24 12.87 0.58
N VAL A 238 4.39 13.07 1.21
CA VAL A 238 4.51 13.18 2.67
C VAL A 238 3.78 14.41 3.18
N GLU A 239 3.90 15.57 2.51
CA GLU A 239 3.15 16.78 2.87
C GLU A 239 1.65 16.57 2.78
N GLN A 240 1.16 15.98 1.69
CA GLN A 240 -0.25 15.68 1.50
C GLN A 240 -0.78 14.72 2.59
N LEU A 241 -0.05 13.62 2.84
CA LEU A 241 -0.43 12.66 3.87
C LEU A 241 -0.43 13.33 5.25
N TRP A 242 0.63 14.06 5.59
CA TRP A 242 0.76 14.77 6.85
C TRP A 242 -0.37 15.78 7.08
N GLU A 243 -0.75 16.55 6.07
CA GLU A 243 -1.87 17.50 6.17
C GLU A 243 -3.23 16.80 6.32
N SER A 244 -3.41 15.65 5.65
CA SER A 244 -4.67 14.90 5.69
C SER A 244 -4.87 14.12 6.98
N THR A 245 -3.78 13.66 7.62
CA THR A 245 -3.86 12.75 8.76
C THR A 245 -3.53 13.40 10.11
N CYS A 246 -2.70 14.44 10.15
CA CYS A 246 -2.31 15.08 11.41
C CYS A 246 -3.26 16.21 11.80
N SER A 247 -3.86 16.13 12.99
CA SER A 247 -4.76 17.16 13.50
C SER A 247 -4.02 18.49 13.79
N ARG A 248 -4.72 19.63 13.74
CA ARG A 248 -4.16 20.95 14.09
C ARG A 248 -3.46 21.01 15.47
N HIS A 249 -3.79 20.09 16.37
CA HIS A 249 -3.27 20.03 17.74
C HIS A 249 -2.04 19.12 17.88
N THR A 250 -1.73 18.33 16.85
CA THR A 250 -0.59 17.39 16.80
C THR A 250 0.40 17.75 15.70
N LYS A 251 0.41 19.00 15.23
CA LYS A 251 1.48 19.56 14.37
C LYS A 251 2.77 19.70 15.20
N SER A 252 3.27 18.58 15.72
CA SER A 252 4.64 18.47 16.19
C SER A 252 5.54 18.71 14.98
N ASN A 253 6.53 19.57 15.17
CA ASN A 253 7.53 19.86 14.16
C ASN A 253 8.38 18.59 13.96
N HIS A 254 8.07 17.78 12.94
CA HIS A 254 8.83 16.58 12.65
C HIS A 254 10.16 16.98 11.98
N PRO A 255 11.32 16.40 12.37
CA PRO A 255 12.64 16.79 11.85
C PRO A 255 12.77 16.66 10.32
N TRP A 256 11.93 15.84 9.69
CA TRP A 256 11.78 15.74 8.23
C TRP A 256 11.73 17.10 7.54
N PHE A 257 10.89 18.02 8.01
CA PHE A 257 10.69 19.30 7.32
C PHE A 257 11.94 20.19 7.38
N GLU A 258 12.66 20.15 8.50
CA GLU A 258 13.94 20.85 8.65
C GLU A 258 15.03 20.24 7.78
N VAL A 259 15.10 18.90 7.73
CA VAL A 259 16.07 18.16 6.91
C VAL A 259 15.84 18.42 5.42
N ILE A 260 14.59 18.35 4.95
CA ILE A 260 14.23 18.66 3.56
C ILE A 260 14.58 20.10 3.21
N GLN A 261 14.30 21.05 4.09
CA GLN A 261 14.65 22.45 3.83
C GLN A 261 16.17 22.62 3.72
N LYS A 262 16.94 21.98 4.61
CA LYS A 262 18.40 21.99 4.52
C LYS A 262 18.93 21.38 3.22
N ILE A 263 18.37 20.26 2.77
CA ILE A 263 18.74 19.65 1.48
C ILE A 263 18.48 20.61 0.32
N LYS A 264 17.34 21.33 0.34
CA LYS A 264 17.01 22.33 -0.68
C LYS A 264 17.98 23.51 -0.66
N ASP A 265 18.33 24.00 0.52
CA ASP A 265 19.28 25.10 0.68
C ASP A 265 20.68 24.70 0.20
N ASP A 266 21.13 23.48 0.52
CA ASP A 266 22.41 22.96 0.04
C ASP A 266 22.43 22.79 -1.50
N LEU A 267 21.32 22.36 -2.12
CA LEU A 267 21.20 22.25 -3.57
C LEU A 267 21.26 23.62 -4.27
N THR A 268 20.58 24.62 -3.72
CA THR A 268 20.57 25.98 -4.27
C THR A 268 21.91 26.68 -4.08
N SER A 269 22.58 26.46 -2.94
CA SER A 269 23.94 26.94 -2.67
C SER A 269 24.98 26.30 -3.59
N SER A 270 24.90 24.98 -3.82
CA SER A 270 25.78 24.27 -4.76
C SER A 270 25.60 24.77 -6.19
N GLY A 271 24.36 24.91 -6.66
CA GLY A 271 24.09 25.42 -8.01
C GLY A 271 24.61 26.84 -8.22
N VAL A 272 24.52 27.71 -7.21
CA VAL A 272 25.09 29.06 -7.24
C VAL A 272 26.61 29.02 -7.23
N SER A 273 27.23 28.17 -6.42
CA SER A 273 28.69 27.94 -6.41
C SER A 273 29.20 27.41 -7.76
N ASP A 274 28.48 26.49 -8.39
CA ASP A 274 28.80 25.96 -9.71
C ASP A 274 28.72 27.04 -10.80
N ILE A 275 27.76 27.98 -10.70
CA ILE A 275 27.67 29.16 -11.56
C ILE A 275 28.86 30.10 -11.33
N TYR A 276 29.22 30.39 -10.08
CA TYR A 276 30.39 31.24 -9.76
C TYR A 276 31.70 30.60 -10.24
N ASN A 277 31.89 29.30 -10.04
CA ASN A 277 33.05 28.57 -10.54
C ASN A 277 33.11 28.54 -12.09
N ALA A 278 31.96 28.51 -12.76
CA ALA A 278 31.89 28.61 -14.21
C ALA A 278 32.19 30.04 -14.71
N LEU A 279 31.74 31.07 -14.00
CA LEU A 279 32.06 32.48 -14.26
C LEU A 279 33.55 32.78 -14.05
N GLU A 280 34.14 32.26 -12.98
CA GLU A 280 35.57 32.41 -12.69
C GLU A 280 36.44 31.76 -13.79
N ARG A 281 36.00 30.62 -14.33
CA ARG A 281 36.63 29.97 -15.49
C ARG A 281 36.51 30.75 -16.80
N LEU A 282 35.52 31.64 -16.92
CA LEU A 282 35.35 32.52 -18.08
C LEU A 282 36.21 33.80 -17.96
N ASP A 283 36.45 34.29 -16.75
CA ASP A 283 37.25 35.51 -16.51
C ASP A 283 38.77 35.29 -16.67
N PHE A 284 39.28 34.07 -16.50
CA PHE A 284 40.72 33.79 -16.70
C PHE A 284 41.17 33.62 -18.16
N ALA A 285 40.27 33.78 -19.14
CA ALA A 285 40.65 33.74 -20.57
C ALA A 285 41.09 35.12 -21.12
N LYS A 286 41.10 36.17 -20.30
CA LYS A 286 41.54 37.52 -20.69
C LYS A 286 42.54 38.06 -19.68
N ASP A 287 43.78 37.64 -19.81
CA ASP A 287 44.96 38.45 -19.48
C ASP A 287 46.22 37.69 -19.91
N ASP A 288 46.61 37.87 -21.17
CA ASP A 288 48.01 37.65 -21.57
C ASP A 288 48.61 39.02 -21.91
N PRO A 289 49.55 39.56 -21.12
CA PRO A 289 50.12 40.87 -21.34
C PRO A 289 51.36 40.81 -22.25
N ASN A 290 51.17 41.44 -23.41
CA ASN A 290 52.11 42.25 -24.20
C ASN A 290 52.91 41.67 -25.39
N PRO A 291 53.13 42.51 -26.44
CA PRO A 291 53.69 42.15 -27.75
C PRO A 291 55.20 42.46 -27.86
N PRO A 292 55.80 42.18 -29.04
CA PRO A 292 56.75 43.15 -29.60
C PRO A 292 56.56 43.45 -31.10
N ASN A 293 56.55 44.76 -31.37
CA ASN A 293 56.71 45.57 -32.59
C ASN A 293 57.09 44.92 -33.94
N ASP A 294 56.32 45.36 -34.95
CA ASP A 294 56.68 46.04 -36.20
C ASP A 294 57.94 45.61 -36.98
N ASP A 295 57.75 45.15 -38.23
CA ASP A 295 57.99 46.03 -39.38
C ASP A 295 57.48 45.45 -40.73
N GLU A 296 56.91 46.36 -41.52
CA GLU A 296 56.76 46.39 -42.99
C GLU A 296 56.06 45.24 -43.75
N ARG A 297 54.94 45.56 -44.42
CA ARG A 297 54.94 46.00 -45.83
C ARG A 297 53.51 46.06 -46.42
N ALA A 298 53.36 47.03 -47.32
CA ALA A 298 52.16 47.60 -47.91
C ALA A 298 51.34 46.73 -48.89
N GLU A 299 50.21 47.34 -49.29
CA GLU A 299 49.38 47.17 -50.50
C GLU A 299 48.14 46.27 -50.33
N ASP A 300 46.96 46.87 -50.14
CA ASP A 300 46.04 47.44 -51.16
C ASP A 300 45.11 46.34 -51.74
N HIS A 301 43.82 46.43 -51.42
CA HIS A 301 42.74 46.50 -52.42
C HIS A 301 41.34 46.37 -51.79
N ASN A 302 40.55 47.38 -52.14
CA ASN A 302 39.14 47.66 -51.94
C ASN A 302 38.22 46.77 -52.81
N TRP A 303 37.01 46.40 -52.34
CA TRP A 303 35.74 46.30 -53.13
C TRP A 303 34.55 45.89 -52.20
N ILE A 304 33.62 46.83 -51.87
CA ILE A 304 32.20 46.93 -52.32
C ILE A 304 31.27 45.82 -51.78
N THR A 305 30.37 46.10 -50.81
CA THR A 305 29.00 46.69 -50.88
C THR A 305 27.97 45.78 -51.59
N ASP A 306 27.03 45.23 -50.82
CA ASP A 306 25.56 45.44 -50.87
C ASP A 306 24.95 44.04 -51.16
N GLU A 307 23.77 43.60 -50.74
CA GLU A 307 22.50 44.29 -50.65
C GLU A 307 21.50 43.37 -49.89
N GLU A 308 20.47 44.03 -49.39
CA GLU A 308 19.32 43.58 -48.63
C GLU A 308 18.30 42.78 -49.46
N SER A 309 17.57 41.83 -48.87
CA SER A 309 16.15 41.55 -49.17
C SER A 309 15.53 40.51 -48.22
N THR A 310 14.51 40.95 -47.50
CA THR A 310 13.57 40.27 -46.58
C THR A 310 12.32 39.76 -47.37
N PRO A 311 11.11 39.55 -46.78
CA PRO A 311 10.64 38.48 -45.88
C PRO A 311 9.26 37.85 -46.31
N GLY A 312 8.68 36.96 -45.48
CA GLY A 312 7.26 36.54 -45.48
C GLY A 312 7.12 35.01 -45.42
N GLY A 313 6.51 34.36 -44.42
CA GLY A 313 5.14 34.50 -43.87
C GLY A 313 4.21 33.52 -44.63
N ASP A 314 3.33 32.68 -44.09
CA ASP A 314 2.76 32.40 -42.77
C ASP A 314 2.13 30.97 -42.80
N ASP A 315 1.89 30.40 -41.61
CA ASP A 315 0.74 29.61 -41.11
C ASP A 315 0.06 28.45 -41.88
N GLU A 316 -0.13 27.33 -41.15
CA GLU A 316 -1.41 26.57 -40.90
C GLU A 316 -1.03 25.17 -40.33
N VAL A 317 -1.25 24.83 -39.06
CA VAL A 317 -2.49 24.45 -38.34
C VAL A 317 -3.36 23.40 -39.05
N ALA A 318 -3.38 22.16 -38.53
CA ALA A 318 -4.59 21.33 -38.47
C ALA A 318 -4.44 20.15 -37.49
N ALA A 319 -5.50 19.92 -36.73
CA ALA A 319 -5.67 18.94 -35.66
C ALA A 319 -6.55 17.74 -36.10
N CYS A 320 -6.91 16.93 -35.10
CA CYS A 320 -7.90 15.81 -35.05
C CYS A 320 -7.30 14.41 -35.34
N ALA A 321 -7.69 13.32 -34.65
CA ALA A 321 -8.98 13.04 -34.03
C ALA A 321 -8.92 11.99 -32.90
N GLU A 322 -10.01 11.97 -32.13
CA GLU A 322 -10.51 11.00 -31.14
C GLU A 322 -10.57 9.56 -31.65
N LEU A 323 -10.55 8.59 -30.72
CA LEU A 323 -11.25 7.31 -30.88
C LEU A 323 -11.79 6.80 -29.53
N GLU A 324 -12.97 6.18 -29.66
CA GLU A 324 -13.93 5.64 -28.69
C GLU A 324 -13.40 4.67 -27.62
#